data_AF-A0A952UT81-F1
#
_entry.id   AF-A0A952UT81-F1
#
_cell.length_a   1.000
_cell.length_b   1.000
_cell.length_c   1.000
_cell.angle_alpha   90.00
_cell.angle_beta   90.00
_cell.angle_gamma   90.00
#
_symmetry.space_group_name_H-M   'P 1'
#
loop_
_entity.id
_entity.type
_entity.pdbx_description
1 polymer ?
#
loop_
_entity_poly.entity_id
_entity_poly.type
_entity_poly.pdbx_seq_one_letter_code
_entity_poly.pdbx_strand_id
1 'polypeptide(L)'
;MAPDGPDRSTEPEPTEPTKATEATKPEATHDSVSEGTAALEGAAVSEGTAASKGAAISEGTAGLPSSEALGPRRDKVTGMSILLVTFLATLCLAWWAKWKNTPTPPEPPGPPDTTQVQGFPQAIDAVATLPAARERTPREVLRGIVLRGVTSEGVIDINAPSSEVRYVFQSRAGEGPQPPRDPEGRAPRPYCGKQVVRITAQGLQEDEDETKTSCGVKGFEPLPEPRCGPKEVWAHAIAKDIPTDKPAELEYYRAQAGPAWRFRVPGTRHRFSLYGDCERELKGMEEVGSVP
;
A
#
# COMPACT_ATOMS: atom_id res chain seq x y z
N MET A 1 31.51 55.88 42.39
CA MET A 1 30.95 57.24 42.32
C MET A 1 30.40 57.44 40.93
N ALA A 2 29.07 57.47 40.83
CA ALA A 2 28.27 57.76 39.63
C ALA A 2 28.33 59.27 39.29
N PRO A 3 27.75 59.76 38.17
CA PRO A 3 26.29 59.73 37.89
C PRO A 3 25.97 59.23 36.46
N ASP A 4 24.94 58.41 36.22
CA ASP A 4 23.48 58.68 36.22
C ASP A 4 23.05 59.89 35.37
N GLY A 5 22.48 59.58 34.19
CA GLY A 5 21.81 60.51 33.28
C GLY A 5 20.44 59.95 32.86
N PRO A 6 19.32 60.69 33.04
CA PRO A 6 17.96 60.15 32.98
C PRO A 6 17.14 60.54 31.72
N ASP A 7 15.90 60.02 31.72
CA ASP A 7 14.67 60.43 31.03
C ASP A 7 14.49 60.06 29.55
N ARG A 8 13.59 59.13 29.18
CA ARG A 8 12.11 59.08 29.35
C ARG A 8 11.41 60.18 28.55
N SER A 9 10.82 59.79 27.42
CA SER A 9 9.67 60.48 26.84
C SER A 9 8.79 59.50 26.08
N THR A 10 7.50 59.74 26.25
CA THR A 10 6.36 58.84 26.19
C THR A 10 5.50 59.23 24.97
N GLU A 11 4.87 58.23 24.33
CA GLU A 11 3.62 58.31 23.52
C GLU A 11 3.60 59.17 22.23
N PRO A 12 2.63 59.00 21.29
CA PRO A 12 1.38 58.21 21.36
C PRO A 12 1.07 57.25 20.16
N GLU A 13 0.37 56.15 20.43
CA GLU A 13 -0.74 55.63 19.60
C GLU A 13 -1.94 56.60 19.75
N PRO A 14 -2.92 56.77 18.84
CA PRO A 14 -3.50 55.75 17.93
C PRO A 14 -4.02 56.29 16.56
N THR A 15 -4.41 55.42 15.62
CA THR A 15 -5.68 55.59 14.86
C THR A 15 -6.03 54.35 14.02
N GLU A 16 -7.12 53.67 14.39
CA GLU A 16 -7.98 52.94 13.44
C GLU A 16 -8.59 53.90 12.41
N PRO A 17 -8.91 53.41 11.20
CA PRO A 17 -10.32 53.35 10.88
C PRO A 17 -10.76 52.06 10.17
N THR A 18 -11.77 51.43 10.78
CA THR A 18 -12.98 50.82 10.20
C THR A 18 -13.21 51.02 8.69
N LYS A 19 -13.38 49.93 7.92
CA LYS A 19 -14.67 49.62 7.25
C LYS A 19 -14.69 48.27 6.51
N ALA A 20 -15.86 47.64 6.67
CA ALA A 20 -16.51 46.62 5.85
C ALA A 20 -16.16 46.72 4.34
N THR A 21 -16.14 45.64 3.58
CA THR A 21 -17.29 44.93 2.97
C THR A 21 -16.60 43.79 2.18
N GLU A 22 -17.05 42.54 2.10
CA GLU A 22 -18.16 42.11 1.25
C GLU A 22 -18.20 40.58 1.30
N ALA A 23 -19.36 40.03 1.63
CA ALA A 23 -19.65 38.62 1.49
C ALA A 23 -19.98 38.33 0.03
N THR A 24 -19.12 37.59 -0.68
CA THR A 24 -19.45 37.05 -2.00
C THR A 24 -19.88 35.60 -1.86
N LYS A 25 -21.21 35.42 -1.87
CA LYS A 25 -21.92 34.18 -2.15
C LYS A 25 -21.90 33.95 -3.66
N PRO A 26 -21.41 32.81 -4.18
CA PRO A 26 -21.81 32.35 -5.50
C PRO A 26 -22.97 31.34 -5.34
N GLU A 27 -24.16 31.81 -5.67
CA GLU A 27 -25.33 30.99 -5.99
C GLU A 27 -25.62 31.20 -7.48
N ALA A 28 -25.48 30.13 -8.26
CA ALA A 28 -26.25 29.78 -9.47
C ALA A 28 -25.41 28.75 -10.26
N THR A 29 -25.74 27.46 -10.18
CA THR A 29 -26.69 26.77 -11.07
C THR A 29 -26.19 26.77 -12.52
N HIS A 30 -25.68 25.62 -12.96
CA HIS A 30 -25.99 25.12 -14.29
C HIS A 30 -25.97 23.59 -14.29
N ASP A 31 -27.17 23.06 -14.51
CA ASP A 31 -27.46 21.74 -15.05
C ASP A 31 -26.45 21.31 -16.11
N SER A 32 -25.91 20.11 -15.95
CA SER A 32 -25.71 19.21 -17.08
C SER A 32 -25.77 17.78 -16.56
N VAL A 33 -27.01 17.30 -16.47
CA VAL A 33 -27.34 15.88 -16.57
C VAL A 33 -26.73 15.38 -17.89
N SER A 34 -25.64 14.62 -17.79
CA SER A 34 -25.16 13.81 -18.90
C SER A 34 -25.70 12.40 -18.72
N GLU A 35 -26.90 12.19 -19.29
CA GLU A 35 -27.41 10.85 -19.60
C GLU A 35 -26.51 10.22 -20.66
N GLY A 36 -25.46 9.55 -20.20
CA GLY A 36 -24.67 8.62 -21.00
C GLY A 36 -25.35 7.25 -21.01
N THR A 37 -26.44 7.14 -21.77
CA THR A 37 -27.05 5.86 -22.15
C THR A 37 -26.10 5.12 -23.08
N ALA A 38 -25.17 4.35 -22.52
CA ALA A 38 -24.46 3.31 -23.25
C ALA A 38 -25.16 1.98 -22.98
N ALA A 39 -26.24 1.75 -23.73
CA ALA A 39 -26.68 0.40 -24.04
C ALA A 39 -25.54 -0.30 -24.78
N LEU A 40 -24.87 -1.23 -24.08
CA LEU A 40 -24.16 -2.32 -24.71
C LEU A 40 -24.85 -3.60 -24.28
N GLU A 41 -25.84 -3.96 -25.10
CA GLU A 41 -26.21 -5.35 -25.33
C GLU A 41 -24.95 -6.18 -25.57
N GLY A 42 -24.91 -7.38 -24.97
CA GLY A 42 -23.87 -8.34 -25.32
C GLY A 42 -23.42 -9.29 -24.22
N ALA A 43 -24.26 -9.66 -23.25
CA ALA A 43 -24.03 -10.90 -22.50
C ALA A 43 -24.63 -12.06 -23.31
N ALA A 44 -23.88 -12.48 -24.33
CA ALA A 44 -24.11 -13.76 -24.99
C ALA A 44 -23.95 -14.87 -23.94
N VAL A 45 -25.09 -15.47 -23.58
CA VAL A 45 -25.16 -16.77 -22.92
C VAL A 45 -24.49 -17.78 -23.85
N SER A 46 -23.25 -18.17 -23.54
CA SER A 46 -22.63 -19.34 -24.16
C SER A 46 -23.13 -20.59 -23.43
N GLU A 47 -24.37 -20.98 -23.76
CA GLU A 47 -24.79 -22.37 -23.67
C GLU A 47 -24.01 -23.16 -24.72
N GLY A 48 -22.85 -23.68 -24.32
CA GLY A 48 -22.13 -24.69 -25.06
C GLY A 48 -22.78 -26.07 -24.91
N THR A 49 -24.08 -26.19 -25.26
CA THR A 49 -24.67 -27.50 -25.55
C THR A 49 -24.39 -27.79 -27.01
N ALA A 50 -23.26 -28.44 -27.28
CA ALA A 50 -22.96 -28.98 -28.59
C ALA A 50 -23.99 -30.08 -28.91
N ALA A 51 -25.04 -29.70 -29.64
CA ALA A 51 -25.92 -30.61 -30.33
C ALA A 51 -25.15 -31.23 -31.51
N SER A 52 -24.52 -32.38 -31.28
CA SER A 52 -24.03 -33.25 -32.34
C SER A 52 -25.22 -33.94 -33.01
N LYS A 53 -25.68 -33.35 -34.12
CA LYS A 53 -26.66 -33.94 -35.03
C LYS A 53 -25.94 -34.85 -36.02
N GLY A 54 -26.26 -36.15 -35.97
CA GLY A 54 -26.19 -37.05 -37.12
C GLY A 54 -24.90 -37.84 -37.28
N ALA A 55 -24.82 -38.99 -36.62
CA ALA A 55 -24.21 -40.17 -37.21
C ALA A 55 -25.27 -41.26 -37.23
N ALA A 56 -25.74 -41.59 -38.43
CA ALA A 56 -26.57 -42.76 -38.67
C ALA A 56 -25.79 -44.00 -38.20
N ILE A 57 -26.36 -44.77 -37.27
CA ILE A 57 -25.83 -46.07 -36.89
C ILE A 57 -26.87 -47.09 -37.30
N SER A 58 -26.44 -47.96 -38.21
CA SER A 58 -27.13 -49.10 -38.76
C SER A 58 -27.75 -50.00 -37.71
N GLU A 59 -28.90 -50.54 -38.07
CA GLU A 59 -29.56 -51.67 -37.44
C GLU A 59 -28.58 -52.86 -37.34
N GLY A 60 -28.04 -53.05 -36.14
CA GLY A 60 -27.29 -54.22 -35.74
C GLY A 60 -28.05 -54.94 -34.64
N THR A 61 -29.03 -55.74 -35.04
CA THR A 61 -29.72 -56.73 -34.22
C THR A 61 -28.70 -57.73 -33.66
N ALA A 62 -28.34 -57.61 -32.38
CA ALA A 62 -27.69 -58.68 -31.64
C ALA A 62 -28.00 -58.57 -30.13
N GLY A 63 -28.95 -59.42 -29.71
CA GLY A 63 -29.00 -60.04 -28.37
C GLY A 63 -28.81 -59.13 -27.16
N LEU A 64 -29.89 -58.50 -26.69
CA LEU A 64 -30.03 -58.15 -25.29
C LEU A 64 -30.04 -59.44 -24.45
N PRO A 65 -29.09 -59.69 -23.53
CA PRO A 65 -29.37 -60.61 -22.44
C PRO A 65 -30.51 -60.00 -21.62
N SER A 66 -31.61 -60.74 -21.49
CA SER A 66 -32.69 -60.45 -20.55
C SER A 66 -32.11 -59.98 -19.22
N SER A 67 -32.24 -58.68 -18.96
CA SER A 67 -32.00 -58.13 -17.64
C SER A 67 -33.07 -58.75 -16.75
N GLU A 68 -32.67 -59.76 -15.97
CA GLU A 68 -33.47 -60.34 -14.92
C GLU A 68 -34.08 -59.21 -14.10
N ALA A 69 -35.41 -59.28 -13.92
CA ALA A 69 -36.18 -58.37 -13.11
C ALA A 69 -35.76 -58.51 -11.64
N LEU A 70 -34.65 -57.85 -11.28
CA LEU A 70 -34.28 -57.60 -9.91
C LEU A 70 -35.41 -56.75 -9.30
N GLY A 71 -36.10 -57.31 -8.31
CA GLY A 71 -37.36 -56.76 -7.83
C GLY A 71 -37.29 -55.28 -7.44
N PRO A 72 -38.40 -54.53 -7.58
CA PRO A 72 -38.50 -53.06 -7.52
C PRO A 72 -38.06 -52.40 -6.19
N ARG A 73 -37.58 -53.19 -5.22
CA ARG A 73 -36.98 -52.71 -3.96
C ARG A 73 -35.47 -52.55 -4.04
N ARG A 74 -34.73 -53.35 -4.82
CA ARG A 74 -33.26 -53.26 -4.91
C ARG A 74 -32.81 -52.00 -5.65
N ASP A 75 -33.50 -51.65 -6.74
CA ASP A 75 -33.18 -50.44 -7.52
C ASP A 75 -33.38 -49.15 -6.73
N LYS A 76 -34.36 -49.12 -5.82
CA LYS A 76 -34.60 -47.97 -4.92
C LYS A 76 -33.45 -47.77 -3.93
N VAL A 77 -32.89 -48.87 -3.41
CA VAL A 77 -31.74 -48.81 -2.49
C VAL A 77 -30.50 -48.37 -3.23
N THR A 78 -30.24 -48.92 -4.42
CA THR A 78 -29.11 -48.51 -5.27
C THR A 78 -29.21 -47.03 -5.64
N GLY A 79 -30.38 -46.57 -6.10
CA GLY A 79 -30.62 -45.16 -6.43
C GLY A 79 -30.41 -44.23 -5.22
N MET A 80 -30.98 -44.55 -4.05
CA MET A 80 -30.74 -43.76 -2.84
C MET A 80 -29.28 -43.77 -2.40
N SER A 81 -28.57 -44.89 -2.55
CA SER A 81 -27.16 -44.96 -2.20
C SER A 81 -26.29 -44.04 -3.06
N ILE A 82 -26.58 -43.94 -4.36
CA ILE A 82 -25.88 -43.03 -5.28
C ILE A 82 -26.14 -41.57 -4.90
N LEU A 83 -27.39 -41.21 -4.59
CA LEU A 83 -27.73 -39.85 -4.16
C LEU A 83 -27.07 -39.47 -2.83
N LEU A 84 -27.03 -40.40 -1.87
CA LEU A 84 -26.39 -40.16 -0.58
C LEU A 84 -24.88 -39.97 -0.74
N VAL A 85 -24.21 -40.81 -1.53
CA VAL A 85 -22.76 -40.71 -1.76
C VAL A 85 -22.41 -39.42 -2.49
N THR A 86 -23.17 -39.05 -3.52
CA THR A 86 -22.93 -37.78 -4.24
C THR A 86 -23.16 -36.56 -3.34
N PHE A 87 -24.20 -36.56 -2.51
CA PHE A 87 -24.45 -35.50 -1.54
C PHE A 87 -23.33 -35.36 -0.48
N LEU A 88 -22.83 -36.47 0.04
CA LEU A 88 -21.71 -36.45 0.99
C LEU A 88 -20.43 -35.95 0.32
N ALA A 89 -20.16 -36.37 -0.92
CA ALA A 89 -19.01 -35.89 -1.67
C ALA A 89 -19.05 -34.38 -1.90
N THR A 90 -20.22 -33.82 -2.27
CA THR A 90 -20.35 -32.36 -2.47
C THR A 90 -20.22 -31.58 -1.16
N LEU A 91 -20.73 -32.10 -0.04
CA LEU A 91 -20.53 -31.51 1.29
C LEU A 91 -19.04 -31.48 1.69
N CYS A 92 -18.32 -32.57 1.48
CA CYS A 92 -16.88 -32.64 1.75
C CYS A 92 -16.11 -31.63 0.88
N LEU A 93 -16.43 -31.51 -0.41
CA LEU A 93 -15.82 -30.53 -1.31
C LEU A 93 -16.16 -29.09 -0.89
N ALA A 94 -17.40 -28.80 -0.51
CA ALA A 94 -17.81 -27.49 -0.05
C ALA A 94 -17.11 -27.08 1.26
N TRP A 95 -16.97 -28.03 2.20
CA TRP A 95 -16.26 -27.77 3.45
C TRP A 95 -14.75 -27.59 3.23
N TRP A 96 -14.14 -28.44 2.40
CA TRP A 96 -12.73 -28.28 2.01
C TRP A 96 -12.49 -26.94 1.33
N ALA A 97 -13.38 -26.55 0.40
CA ALA A 97 -13.33 -25.24 -0.25
C ALA A 97 -13.48 -24.11 0.78
N LYS A 98 -14.42 -24.19 1.73
CA LYS A 98 -14.58 -23.17 2.79
C LYS A 98 -13.30 -23.03 3.62
N TRP A 99 -12.69 -24.15 4.01
CA TRP A 99 -11.47 -24.12 4.83
C TRP A 99 -10.29 -23.51 4.06
N LYS A 100 -10.09 -23.89 2.79
CA LYS A 100 -9.06 -23.30 1.92
C LYS A 100 -9.30 -21.83 1.59
N ASN A 101 -10.55 -21.39 1.65
CA ASN A 101 -10.96 -20.02 1.33
C ASN A 101 -11.13 -19.11 2.55
N THR A 102 -10.89 -19.60 3.77
CA THR A 102 -10.97 -18.75 4.96
C THR A 102 -9.72 -17.87 4.99
N PRO A 103 -9.85 -16.53 4.91
CA PRO A 103 -8.69 -15.65 4.89
C PRO A 103 -7.92 -15.80 6.21
N THR A 104 -6.59 -15.94 6.11
CA THR A 104 -5.72 -15.87 7.29
C THR A 104 -5.83 -14.47 7.88
N PRO A 105 -6.22 -14.32 9.16
CA PRO A 105 -6.23 -13.02 9.80
C PRO A 105 -4.81 -12.44 9.81
N PRO A 106 -4.66 -11.11 9.71
CA PRO A 106 -3.35 -10.49 9.88
C PRO A 106 -2.79 -10.82 11.26
N GLU A 107 -1.49 -11.10 11.32
CA GLU A 107 -0.80 -11.30 12.58
C GLU A 107 -0.73 -9.95 13.32
N PRO A 108 -0.97 -9.92 14.65
CA PRO A 108 -0.78 -8.69 15.40
C PRO A 108 0.69 -8.25 15.35
N PRO A 109 0.96 -6.94 15.45
CA PRO A 109 2.33 -6.45 15.47
C PRO A 109 3.07 -6.99 16.70
N GLY A 110 4.31 -7.41 16.48
CA GLY A 110 5.23 -7.85 17.52
C GLY A 110 5.66 -6.71 18.46
N PRO A 111 6.30 -7.06 19.59
CA PRO A 111 6.83 -6.06 20.50
C PRO A 111 7.97 -5.26 19.85
N PRO A 112 8.14 -3.97 20.21
CA PRO A 112 9.26 -3.16 19.74
C PRO A 112 10.61 -3.82 20.07
N ASP A 113 11.57 -3.73 19.14
CA ASP A 113 12.93 -4.26 19.32
C ASP A 113 13.97 -3.18 19.04
N THR A 114 14.88 -2.97 19.99
CA THR A 114 15.97 -2.00 19.88
C THR A 114 17.30 -2.66 19.49
N THR A 115 17.42 -3.99 19.61
CA THR A 115 18.69 -4.71 19.46
C THR A 115 19.20 -4.70 18.02
N GLN A 116 18.29 -4.63 17.05
CA GLN A 116 18.62 -4.61 15.62
C GLN A 116 18.67 -3.19 15.03
N VAL A 117 18.50 -2.13 15.84
CA VAL A 117 18.52 -0.74 15.34
C VAL A 117 19.91 -0.12 15.52
N GLN A 118 20.60 0.13 14.42
CA GLN A 118 21.95 0.66 14.47
C GLN A 118 21.96 2.13 14.92
N GLY A 119 22.70 2.43 15.99
CA GLY A 119 22.84 3.79 16.52
C GLY A 119 21.66 4.29 17.36
N PHE A 120 20.76 3.39 17.78
CA PHE A 120 19.63 3.74 18.64
C PHE A 120 20.07 4.31 20.01
N PRO A 121 19.40 5.34 20.55
CA PRO A 121 18.28 6.09 19.95
C PRO A 121 18.69 7.39 19.22
N GLN A 122 19.94 7.85 19.37
CA GLN A 122 20.33 9.23 19.04
C GLN A 122 20.99 9.40 17.66
N ALA A 123 21.55 8.33 17.10
CA ALA A 123 22.35 8.39 15.89
C ALA A 123 21.94 7.27 14.93
N ILE A 124 20.63 7.15 14.69
CA ILE A 124 20.06 6.05 13.91
C ILE A 124 20.47 6.17 12.45
N ASP A 125 21.12 5.13 11.94
CA ASP A 125 21.32 4.92 10.50
C ASP A 125 20.13 4.13 9.95
N ALA A 126 19.22 4.85 9.30
CA ALA A 126 17.99 4.26 8.80
C ALA A 126 18.22 3.32 7.61
N VAL A 127 19.27 3.50 6.79
CA VAL A 127 19.54 2.60 5.67
C VAL A 127 20.20 1.32 6.19
N ALA A 128 21.13 1.44 7.14
CA ALA A 128 21.74 0.26 7.75
C ALA A 128 20.75 -0.56 8.61
N THR A 129 19.68 0.05 9.12
CA THR A 129 18.59 -0.63 9.85
C THR A 129 17.56 -1.31 8.90
N LEU A 130 17.60 -1.06 7.59
CA LEU A 130 16.63 -1.60 6.63
C LEU A 130 16.54 -3.15 6.63
N PRO A 131 17.63 -3.93 6.72
CA PRO A 131 17.54 -5.40 6.78
C PRO A 131 16.74 -5.88 8.00
N ALA A 132 16.93 -5.26 9.16
CA ALA A 132 16.14 -5.57 10.35
C ALA A 132 14.66 -5.24 10.14
N ALA A 133 14.35 -4.09 9.55
CA ALA A 133 12.97 -3.72 9.22
C ALA A 133 12.29 -4.72 8.27
N ARG A 134 13.05 -5.31 7.34
CA ARG A 134 12.57 -6.34 6.42
C ARG A 134 12.21 -7.64 7.15
N GLU A 135 12.94 -8.01 8.20
CA GLU A 135 12.65 -9.21 9.00
C GLU A 135 11.37 -9.07 9.83
N ARG A 136 10.88 -7.84 10.06
CA ARG A 136 9.66 -7.56 10.84
C ARG A 136 8.36 -7.72 10.07
N THR A 137 8.41 -7.97 8.76
CA THR A 137 7.21 -8.05 7.94
C THR A 137 7.28 -9.19 6.93
N PRO A 138 6.19 -9.92 6.68
CA PRO A 138 6.12 -10.90 5.60
C PRO A 138 6.02 -10.24 4.20
N ARG A 139 5.92 -8.90 4.13
CA ARG A 139 5.76 -8.15 2.88
C ARG A 139 7.15 -7.91 2.25
N GLU A 140 7.46 -8.62 1.17
CA GLU A 140 8.82 -8.60 0.58
C GLU A 140 9.18 -7.31 -0.18
N VAL A 141 8.19 -6.58 -0.71
CA VAL A 141 8.46 -5.49 -1.67
C VAL A 141 8.56 -4.15 -0.96
N LEU A 142 9.78 -3.58 -0.95
CA LEU A 142 10.00 -2.21 -0.49
C LEU A 142 9.33 -1.21 -1.45
N ARG A 143 8.57 -0.28 -0.87
CA ARG A 143 7.84 0.79 -1.58
C ARG A 143 8.27 2.20 -1.25
N GLY A 144 9.02 2.35 -0.17
CA GLY A 144 9.70 3.59 0.12
C GLY A 144 10.18 3.67 1.55
N ILE A 145 10.96 4.71 1.80
CA ILE A 145 11.52 5.04 3.10
C ILE A 145 11.22 6.51 3.33
N VAL A 146 10.69 6.87 4.50
CA VAL A 146 10.47 8.26 4.89
C VAL A 146 11.28 8.51 6.16
N LEU A 147 12.15 9.50 6.08
CA LEU A 147 13.06 9.91 7.12
C LEU A 147 12.81 11.37 7.44
N ARG A 148 12.42 11.69 8.68
CA ARG A 148 12.27 13.06 9.17
C ARG A 148 13.22 13.29 10.32
N GLY A 149 13.74 14.50 10.43
CA GLY A 149 14.71 14.82 11.48
C GLY A 149 16.15 14.44 11.12
N VAL A 150 16.48 14.26 9.84
CA VAL A 150 17.81 13.81 9.42
C VAL A 150 18.82 14.95 9.57
N THR A 151 19.83 14.74 10.40
CA THR A 151 20.95 15.69 10.60
C THR A 151 21.93 15.67 9.43
N SER A 152 22.81 16.67 9.32
CA SER A 152 23.84 16.74 8.26
C SER A 152 24.82 15.56 8.26
N GLU A 153 24.92 14.83 9.37
CA GLU A 153 25.74 13.61 9.47
C GLU A 153 25.04 12.38 8.85
N GLY A 154 23.78 12.52 8.41
CA GLY A 154 22.98 11.43 7.86
C GLY A 154 22.32 10.54 8.92
N VAL A 155 22.29 10.97 10.18
CA VAL A 155 21.68 10.22 11.29
C VAL A 155 20.45 10.92 11.85
N ILE A 156 19.61 10.17 12.57
CA ILE A 156 18.37 10.65 13.18
C ILE A 156 18.39 10.38 14.68
N ASP A 157 18.05 11.38 15.49
CA ASP A 157 17.72 11.20 16.90
C ASP A 157 16.22 10.99 17.04
N ILE A 158 15.78 9.79 17.41
CA ILE A 158 14.35 9.45 17.47
C ILE A 158 13.61 10.14 18.63
N ASN A 159 14.34 10.72 19.58
CA ASN A 159 13.73 11.46 20.68
C ASN A 159 13.36 12.90 20.30
N ALA A 160 13.80 13.37 19.13
CA ALA A 160 13.41 14.68 18.65
C ALA A 160 11.90 14.71 18.31
N PRO A 161 11.18 15.79 18.61
CA PRO A 161 9.71 15.83 18.48
C PRO A 161 9.21 15.69 17.03
N SER A 162 10.07 15.87 16.03
CA SER A 162 9.75 15.78 14.60
C SER A 162 10.50 14.66 13.87
N SER A 163 11.19 13.78 14.59
CA SER A 163 11.87 12.64 13.97
C SER A 163 10.90 11.50 13.67
N GLU A 164 11.02 10.93 12.48
CA GLU A 164 10.24 9.77 12.04
C GLU A 164 11.11 8.92 11.14
N VAL A 165 11.15 7.60 11.37
CA VAL A 165 11.72 6.64 10.44
C VAL A 165 10.62 5.65 10.07
N ARG A 166 10.32 5.56 8.78
CA ARG A 166 9.22 4.73 8.28
C ARG A 166 9.63 3.98 7.03
N TYR A 167 9.55 2.67 7.06
CA TYR A 167 9.71 1.77 5.93
C TYR A 167 8.34 1.29 5.48
N VAL A 168 8.05 1.37 4.18
CA VAL A 168 6.77 0.93 3.63
C VAL A 168 7.00 -0.32 2.79
N PHE A 169 6.38 -1.43 3.17
CA PHE A 169 6.42 -2.70 2.47
C PHE A 169 5.04 -3.08 1.92
N GLN A 170 5.03 -3.78 0.80
CA GLN A 170 3.82 -4.34 0.18
C GLN A 170 4.11 -5.75 -0.35
N SER A 171 3.08 -6.54 -0.63
CA SER A 171 3.22 -7.77 -1.41
C SER A 171 3.03 -7.48 -2.90
N ARG A 172 3.37 -8.47 -3.74
CA ARG A 172 2.97 -8.42 -5.15
C ARG A 172 1.46 -8.62 -5.26
N ALA A 173 0.92 -8.35 -6.45
CA ALA A 173 -0.50 -8.49 -6.71
C ALA A 173 -0.97 -9.93 -6.47
N GLY A 174 -1.92 -10.10 -5.55
CA GLY A 174 -2.48 -11.40 -5.17
C GLY A 174 -1.63 -12.21 -4.18
N GLU A 175 -0.53 -11.66 -3.66
CA GLU A 175 0.31 -12.32 -2.66
C GLU A 175 -0.01 -11.85 -1.22
N GLY A 176 0.27 -12.72 -0.24
CA GLY A 176 0.11 -12.44 1.19
C GLY A 176 -1.31 -12.65 1.74
N PRO A 177 -1.55 -12.28 3.01
CA PRO A 177 -2.85 -12.44 3.67
C PRO A 177 -3.96 -11.74 2.88
N GLN A 178 -5.01 -12.50 2.60
CA GLN A 178 -6.17 -12.03 1.85
C GLN A 178 -7.04 -11.11 2.70
N PRO A 179 -7.56 -10.02 2.14
CA PRO A 179 -8.55 -9.22 2.84
C PRO A 179 -9.82 -10.04 3.12
N PRO A 180 -10.55 -9.75 4.21
CA PRO A 180 -11.88 -10.30 4.44
C PRO A 180 -12.77 -10.06 3.22
N ARG A 181 -13.50 -11.10 2.79
CA ARG A 181 -14.41 -11.00 1.65
C ARG A 181 -15.53 -10.00 1.93
N ASP A 182 -15.84 -9.20 0.91
CA ASP A 182 -17.02 -8.33 0.93
C ASP A 182 -18.28 -9.22 1.00
N PRO A 183 -19.19 -9.01 1.99
CA PRO A 183 -20.45 -9.76 2.06
C PRO A 183 -21.31 -9.59 0.80
N GLU A 184 -21.13 -8.51 0.03
CA GLU A 184 -21.89 -8.23 -1.19
C GLU A 184 -21.44 -9.07 -2.41
N GLY A 185 -20.46 -9.96 -2.26
CA GLY A 185 -20.08 -10.91 -3.32
C GLY A 185 -19.39 -10.29 -4.53
N ARG A 186 -18.84 -9.07 -4.40
CA ARG A 186 -18.08 -8.42 -5.47
C ARG A 186 -16.84 -9.23 -5.84
N ALA A 187 -16.51 -9.23 -7.13
CA ALA A 187 -15.30 -9.87 -7.64
C ALA A 187 -14.05 -9.35 -6.89
N PRO A 188 -13.12 -10.23 -6.51
CA PRO A 188 -11.93 -9.84 -5.76
C PRO A 188 -11.08 -8.89 -6.61
N ARG A 189 -10.88 -7.68 -6.11
CA ARG A 189 -9.92 -6.75 -6.70
C ARG A 189 -8.50 -7.25 -6.41
N PRO A 190 -7.53 -7.03 -7.31
CA PRO A 190 -6.13 -7.31 -7.00
C PRO A 190 -5.73 -6.50 -5.77
N TYR A 191 -5.36 -7.21 -4.71
CA TYR A 191 -4.84 -6.64 -3.47
C TYR A 191 -3.33 -6.87 -3.46
N CYS A 192 -2.61 -5.91 -2.89
CA CYS A 192 -1.17 -6.00 -2.70
C CYS A 192 -0.83 -6.07 -1.21
N GLY A 193 -1.76 -5.68 -0.32
CA GLY A 193 -1.47 -5.52 1.09
C GLY A 193 -0.42 -4.44 1.35
N LYS A 194 -0.36 -3.91 2.57
CA LYS A 194 0.65 -2.93 2.96
C LYS A 194 0.95 -3.11 4.43
N GLN A 195 2.22 -3.08 4.78
CA GLN A 195 2.63 -2.99 6.17
C GLN A 195 3.72 -1.93 6.28
N VAL A 196 3.64 -1.15 7.34
CA VAL A 196 4.60 -0.11 7.64
C VAL A 196 5.43 -0.59 8.82
N VAL A 197 6.74 -0.43 8.75
CA VAL A 197 7.65 -0.67 9.87
C VAL A 197 8.24 0.68 10.27
N ARG A 198 8.14 1.03 11.55
CA ARG A 198 8.57 2.31 12.10
C ARG A 198 9.66 2.11 13.14
N ILE A 199 10.53 3.10 13.28
CA ILE A 199 11.37 3.21 14.48
C ILE A 199 10.72 4.27 15.37
N THR A 200 10.40 3.90 16.60
CA THR A 200 9.83 4.78 17.63
C THR A 200 10.82 4.91 18.78
N ALA A 201 10.49 5.73 19.79
CA ALA A 201 11.29 5.81 21.01
C ALA A 201 11.36 4.46 21.78
N GLN A 202 10.48 3.50 21.46
CA GLN A 202 10.47 2.15 22.03
C GLN A 202 11.29 1.15 21.21
N GLY A 203 11.70 1.49 19.98
CA GLY A 203 12.45 0.62 19.08
C GLY A 203 11.78 0.43 17.72
N LEU A 204 12.22 -0.59 16.99
CA LEU A 204 11.68 -1.00 15.70
C LEU A 204 10.37 -1.79 15.89
N GLN A 205 9.28 -1.28 15.32
CA GLN A 205 7.94 -1.83 15.47
C GLN A 205 7.18 -1.76 14.14
N GLU A 206 6.46 -2.83 13.83
CA GLU A 206 5.52 -2.91 12.73
C GLU A 206 4.14 -2.33 13.10
N ASP A 207 3.53 -1.63 12.15
CA ASP A 207 2.11 -1.26 12.19
C ASP A 207 1.25 -2.48 11.83
N GLU A 208 -0.07 -2.37 12.05
CA GLU A 208 -1.05 -3.39 11.65
C GLU A 208 -0.98 -3.66 10.13
N ASP A 209 -1.07 -4.93 9.73
CA ASP A 209 -1.01 -5.33 8.32
C ASP A 209 -2.32 -4.98 7.57
N GLU A 210 -2.24 -4.02 6.65
CA GLU A 210 -3.35 -3.54 5.84
C GLU A 210 -3.58 -4.45 4.62
N THR A 211 -4.29 -5.57 4.82
CA THR A 211 -4.58 -6.55 3.77
C THR A 211 -5.44 -6.03 2.60
N LYS A 212 -6.22 -4.97 2.83
CA LYS A 212 -7.15 -4.39 1.84
C LYS A 212 -6.50 -3.41 0.86
N THR A 213 -5.21 -3.12 1.02
CA THR A 213 -4.52 -2.15 0.18
C THR A 213 -4.49 -2.61 -1.28
N SER A 214 -5.05 -1.77 -2.16
CA SER A 214 -5.16 -2.08 -3.58
C SER A 214 -3.80 -2.00 -4.26
N CYS A 215 -3.61 -2.83 -5.28
CA CYS A 215 -2.50 -2.64 -6.20
C CYS A 215 -2.76 -1.38 -7.02
N GLY A 216 -1.91 -0.36 -6.89
CA GLY A 216 -2.03 0.86 -7.69
C GLY A 216 -2.16 0.55 -9.19
N VAL A 217 -2.86 1.42 -9.94
CA VAL A 217 -3.28 1.18 -11.34
C VAL A 217 -2.14 0.74 -12.27
N LYS A 218 -0.91 1.20 -12.02
CA LYS A 218 0.25 0.90 -12.86
C LYS A 218 1.10 -0.28 -12.38
N GLY A 219 0.77 -0.90 -11.24
CA GLY A 219 1.64 -1.86 -10.58
C GLY A 219 2.96 -1.18 -10.19
N PHE A 220 3.18 -0.93 -8.90
CA PHE A 220 4.44 -0.32 -8.52
C PHE A 220 5.57 -1.34 -8.76
N GLU A 221 6.60 -0.93 -9.47
CA GLU A 221 7.84 -1.70 -9.56
C GLU A 221 8.51 -1.70 -8.16
N PRO A 222 9.09 -2.82 -7.70
CA PRO A 222 9.82 -2.85 -6.44
C PRO A 222 10.92 -1.78 -6.39
N LEU A 223 11.10 -1.13 -5.25
CA LEU A 223 12.28 -0.31 -5.02
C LEU A 223 13.45 -1.23 -4.64
N PRO A 224 14.61 -1.10 -5.30
CA PRO A 224 15.82 -1.76 -4.85
C PRO A 224 16.29 -1.15 -3.53
N GLU A 225 17.10 -1.88 -2.77
CA GLU A 225 17.73 -1.34 -1.57
C GLU A 225 18.66 -0.18 -1.96
N PRO A 226 18.55 0.97 -1.29
CA PRO A 226 19.33 2.14 -1.63
C PRO A 226 20.82 1.88 -1.35
N ARG A 227 21.67 2.19 -2.33
CA ARG A 227 23.14 2.14 -2.16
C ARG A 227 23.68 3.46 -1.63
N CYS A 228 22.97 4.56 -1.93
CA CYS A 228 23.24 5.87 -1.37
C CYS A 228 22.44 6.07 -0.08
N GLY A 229 23.11 6.44 0.99
CA GLY A 229 22.51 6.71 2.28
C GLY A 229 22.16 8.19 2.50
N PRO A 230 21.53 8.50 3.65
CA PRO A 230 21.19 9.87 4.02
C PRO A 230 22.40 10.82 4.08
N LYS A 231 23.58 10.30 4.44
CA LYS A 231 24.82 11.06 4.54
C LYS A 231 25.29 11.58 3.19
N GLU A 232 25.23 10.75 2.16
CA GLU A 232 25.60 11.12 0.79
C GLU A 232 24.58 12.11 0.19
N VAL A 233 23.29 11.95 0.49
CA VAL A 233 22.26 12.93 0.10
C VAL A 233 22.53 14.30 0.74
N TRP A 234 22.90 14.32 2.03
CA TRP A 234 23.31 15.54 2.72
C TRP A 234 24.60 16.14 2.17
N ALA A 235 25.59 15.33 1.80
CA ALA A 235 26.81 15.82 1.15
C ALA A 235 26.48 16.58 -0.14
N HIS A 236 25.52 16.09 -0.94
CA HIS A 236 25.02 16.81 -2.11
C HIS A 236 24.31 18.13 -1.74
N ALA A 237 23.56 18.15 -0.63
CA ALA A 237 22.90 19.36 -0.14
C ALA A 237 23.92 20.43 0.31
N ILE A 238 24.96 20.02 1.03
CA ILE A 238 26.04 20.90 1.50
C ILE A 238 26.81 21.49 0.32
N ALA A 239 27.07 20.69 -0.73
CA ALA A 239 27.67 21.18 -1.97
C ALA A 239 26.83 22.24 -2.72
N LYS A 240 25.56 22.41 -2.33
CA LYS A 240 24.63 23.43 -2.82
C LYS A 240 24.40 24.56 -1.81
N ASP A 241 25.30 24.71 -0.84
CA ASP A 241 25.24 25.75 0.20
C ASP A 241 23.96 25.69 1.05
N ILE A 242 23.38 24.49 1.23
CA ILE A 242 22.21 24.32 2.08
C ILE A 242 22.65 24.33 3.55
N PRO A 243 22.02 25.13 4.43
CA PRO A 243 22.37 25.20 5.84
C PRO A 243 22.21 23.86 6.57
N THR A 244 23.18 23.53 7.43
CA THR A 244 23.23 22.28 8.21
C THR A 244 22.67 22.41 9.63
N ASP A 245 22.23 23.62 10.02
CA ASP A 245 21.67 23.91 11.34
C ASP A 245 20.26 23.33 11.52
N LYS A 246 19.60 22.95 10.43
CA LYS A 246 18.23 22.43 10.43
C LYS A 246 18.19 20.99 9.94
N PRO A 247 17.39 20.13 10.58
CA PRO A 247 17.18 18.77 10.09
C PRO A 247 16.41 18.79 8.77
N ALA A 248 16.67 17.78 7.94
CA ALA A 248 15.98 17.55 6.68
C ALA A 248 14.94 16.42 6.78
N GLU A 249 14.04 16.41 5.81
CA GLU A 249 13.16 15.31 5.45
C GLU A 249 13.70 14.67 4.17
N LEU A 250 13.95 13.36 4.23
CA LEU A 250 14.38 12.55 3.10
C LEU A 250 13.33 11.48 2.79
N GLU A 251 12.98 11.32 1.52
CA GLU A 251 12.09 10.25 1.06
C GLU A 251 12.80 9.41 -0.01
N TYR A 252 12.91 8.10 0.19
CA TYR A 252 13.29 7.18 -0.88
C TYR A 252 12.03 6.63 -1.53
N TYR A 253 11.84 6.92 -2.82
CA TYR A 253 10.58 6.68 -3.52
C TYR A 253 10.81 6.31 -4.98
N ARG A 254 9.76 5.78 -5.63
CA ARG A 254 9.76 5.52 -7.05
C ARG A 254 9.33 6.77 -7.81
N ALA A 255 10.29 7.49 -8.37
CA ALA A 255 10.04 8.56 -9.32
C ALA A 255 9.71 8.00 -10.71
N GLN A 256 9.23 8.85 -11.62
CA GLN A 256 8.96 8.46 -13.00
C GLN A 256 10.21 7.94 -13.72
N ALA A 257 11.38 8.53 -13.43
CA ALA A 257 12.66 8.07 -13.97
C ALA A 257 13.17 6.75 -13.35
N GLY A 258 12.71 6.40 -12.13
CA GLY A 258 13.14 5.21 -11.39
C GLY A 258 13.33 5.48 -9.89
N PRO A 259 14.14 4.68 -9.16
CA PRO A 259 14.38 4.90 -7.74
C PRO A 259 15.10 6.23 -7.49
N ALA A 260 14.63 6.98 -6.50
CA ALA A 260 15.15 8.31 -6.20
C ALA A 260 15.03 8.67 -4.72
N TRP A 261 15.92 9.55 -4.27
CA TRP A 261 15.84 10.25 -2.99
C TRP A 261 15.27 11.65 -3.20
N ARG A 262 14.27 12.05 -2.43
CA ARG A 262 13.80 13.44 -2.32
C ARG A 262 14.36 14.04 -1.06
N PHE A 263 14.98 15.20 -1.18
CA PHE A 263 15.49 16.00 -0.07
C PHE A 263 14.61 17.24 0.13
N ARG A 264 14.32 17.59 1.37
CA ARG A 264 13.63 18.83 1.74
C ARG A 264 14.07 19.32 3.11
N VAL A 265 14.31 20.62 3.27
CA VAL A 265 14.41 21.24 4.60
C VAL A 265 13.09 21.94 4.94
N PRO A 266 12.34 21.48 5.97
CA PRO A 266 11.06 22.08 6.36
C PRO A 266 11.16 23.59 6.59
N GLY A 267 10.15 24.33 6.12
CA GLY A 267 10.10 25.79 6.24
C GLY A 267 11.03 26.57 5.29
N THR A 268 11.74 25.89 4.39
CA THR A 268 12.61 26.54 3.39
C THR A 268 12.19 26.19 1.95
N ARG A 269 12.84 26.83 0.97
CA ARG A 269 12.70 26.49 -0.47
C ARG A 269 13.68 25.40 -0.92
N HIS A 270 14.57 24.93 -0.04
CA HIS A 270 15.58 23.93 -0.37
C HIS A 270 14.91 22.57 -0.54
N ARG A 271 14.79 22.15 -1.79
CA ARG A 271 14.30 20.82 -2.18
C ARG A 271 14.97 20.39 -3.48
N PHE A 272 15.25 19.10 -3.59
CA PHE A 272 15.73 18.47 -4.82
C PHE A 272 15.44 16.97 -4.79
N SER A 273 15.57 16.31 -5.92
CA SER A 273 15.41 14.86 -6.04
C SER A 273 16.64 14.27 -6.73
N LEU A 274 17.23 13.20 -6.18
CA LEU A 274 18.41 12.51 -6.72
C LEU A 274 18.02 11.12 -7.24
N TYR A 275 18.36 10.83 -8.49
CA TYR A 275 18.13 9.55 -9.15
C TYR A 275 19.25 8.56 -8.89
N GLY A 276 18.90 7.27 -8.93
CA GLY A 276 19.85 6.17 -9.12
C GLY A 276 20.94 6.17 -8.06
N ASP A 277 20.55 6.18 -6.77
CA ASP A 277 21.53 6.21 -5.67
C ASP A 277 22.48 7.42 -5.74
N CYS A 278 21.93 8.62 -5.91
CA CYS A 278 22.68 9.89 -5.84
C CYS A 278 23.60 10.20 -7.03
N GLU A 279 23.37 9.56 -8.18
CA GLU A 279 24.12 9.81 -9.43
C GLU A 279 23.85 11.20 -10.04
N ARG A 280 22.58 11.62 -10.09
CA ARG A 280 22.18 12.90 -10.70
C ARG A 280 20.91 13.46 -10.12
N GLU A 281 20.72 14.77 -10.24
CA GLU A 281 19.47 15.44 -9.89
C GLU A 281 18.39 15.26 -10.97
N LEU A 282 17.16 15.01 -10.55
CA LEU A 282 15.97 14.94 -11.39
C LEU A 282 15.30 16.31 -11.52
N LYS A 283 14.65 16.57 -12.66
CA LYS A 283 13.95 17.83 -12.92
C LYS A 283 12.58 17.59 -13.59
N GLY A 284 11.61 18.44 -13.27
CA GLY A 284 10.32 18.49 -13.95
C GLY A 284 9.50 17.21 -13.79
N MET A 285 9.15 16.55 -14.90
CA MET A 285 8.32 15.33 -14.85
C MET A 285 9.07 14.11 -14.30
N GLU A 286 10.41 14.11 -14.36
CA GLU A 286 11.21 12.96 -13.91
C GLU A 286 11.06 12.69 -12.40
N GLU A 287 10.88 13.74 -11.59
CA GLU A 287 10.77 13.64 -10.13
C GLU A 287 9.37 13.28 -9.62
N VAL A 288 8.38 13.17 -10.51
CA VAL A 288 6.98 12.87 -10.14
C VAL A 288 6.90 11.47 -9.55
N GLY A 289 6.35 11.38 -8.34
CA GLY A 289 6.18 10.15 -7.56
C GLY A 289 6.03 10.44 -6.07
N SER A 290 5.68 9.42 -5.29
CA SER A 290 5.54 9.52 -3.84
C SER A 290 5.73 8.16 -3.18
N VAL A 291 6.06 8.17 -1.90
CA VAL A 291 5.93 6.98 -1.05
C VAL A 291 4.43 6.74 -0.78
N PRO A 292 3.93 5.51 -0.95
CA PRO A 292 2.51 5.19 -0.73
C PRO A 292 2.10 5.07 0.74
#